data_AF-A0A2G9NPJ7-F1
#
_entry.id   AF-A0A2G9NPJ7-F1
#
_cell.length_a   1.000
_cell.length_b   1.000
_cell.length_c   1.000
_cell.angle_alpha   90.00
_cell.angle_beta   90.00
_cell.angle_gamma   90.00
#
_symmetry.space_group_name_H-M   'P 1'
#
loop_
_entity.id
_entity.type
_entity.pdbx_description
1 polymer ?
#
loop_
_entity_poly.entity_id
_entity_poly.type
_entity_poly.pdbx_seq_one_letter_code
_entity_poly.pdbx_strand_id
1 'polypeptide(L)'
;MKKEMIDSLVKKGALRAREKDLYRIKAMIERLTNNSEFITKLPVRAESSDIIFREIYESIRQLGDAKWWLLGYEPRTHDVSLDILKELEIKNKVKLNNLDRIKKIRHDLNYRGIGTIVEQAKEILELWNDCGKEILSNLLKEIE
;
A
#
# COMPACT_ATOMS: atom_id res chain seq x y z
N MET A 1 8.97 -7.92 -12.86
CA MET A 1 10.00 -7.90 -11.79
C MET A 1 11.06 -8.97 -12.06
N LYS A 2 12.36 -8.61 -12.00
CA LYS A 2 13.46 -9.53 -12.34
C LYS A 2 13.74 -10.52 -11.19
N LYS A 3 13.98 -11.79 -11.53
CA LYS A 3 14.30 -12.87 -10.56
C LYS A 3 15.47 -12.51 -9.64
N GLU A 4 16.51 -11.90 -10.20
CA GLU A 4 17.71 -11.45 -9.46
C GLU A 4 17.38 -10.50 -8.30
N MET A 5 16.37 -9.63 -8.48
CA MET A 5 15.94 -8.70 -7.45
C MET A 5 15.25 -9.43 -6.28
N ILE A 6 14.39 -10.40 -6.60
CA ILE A 6 13.72 -11.24 -5.59
C ILE A 6 14.77 -12.01 -4.80
N ASP A 7 15.71 -12.67 -5.47
CA ASP A 7 16.78 -13.44 -4.83
C ASP A 7 17.62 -12.55 -3.90
N SER A 8 17.92 -11.31 -4.32
CA SER A 8 18.62 -10.33 -3.48
C SER A 8 17.82 -9.94 -2.23
N LEU A 9 16.52 -9.69 -2.39
CA LEU A 9 15.63 -9.34 -1.25
C LEU A 9 15.45 -10.51 -0.28
N VAL A 10 15.38 -11.75 -0.76
CA VAL A 10 15.35 -12.96 0.07
C VAL A 10 16.67 -13.12 0.82
N LYS A 11 17.82 -12.99 0.15
CA LYS A 11 19.15 -13.06 0.79
C LYS A 11 19.34 -12.01 1.88
N LYS A 12 18.77 -10.80 1.70
CA LYS A 12 18.79 -9.71 2.69
C LYS A 12 17.76 -9.89 3.82
N GLY A 13 16.93 -10.93 3.79
CA GLY A 13 15.86 -11.15 4.77
C GLY A 13 14.68 -10.18 4.64
N ALA A 14 14.60 -9.41 3.56
CA ALA A 14 13.54 -8.43 3.32
C ALA A 14 12.27 -9.08 2.74
N LEU A 15 12.42 -10.27 2.15
CA LEU A 15 11.35 -11.19 1.76
C LEU A 15 11.53 -12.54 2.44
N ARG A 16 10.42 -13.23 2.72
CA ARG A 16 10.43 -14.64 3.11
C ARG A 16 9.61 -15.44 2.11
N ALA A 17 10.16 -16.53 1.59
CA ALA A 17 9.42 -17.47 0.74
C ALA A 17 8.21 -18.05 1.51
N ARG A 18 7.07 -18.11 0.83
CA ARG A 18 5.80 -18.63 1.33
C ARG A 18 5.08 -19.41 0.25
N GLU A 19 4.22 -20.33 0.68
CA GLU A 19 3.19 -20.85 -0.20
C GLU A 19 2.17 -19.75 -0.51
N LYS A 20 1.68 -19.74 -1.75
CA LYS A 20 0.63 -18.81 -2.19
C LYS A 20 -0.68 -19.17 -1.48
N ASP A 21 -1.04 -18.39 -0.47
CA ASP A 21 -2.28 -18.56 0.30
C ASP A 21 -3.37 -17.63 -0.23
N LEU A 22 -4.18 -18.14 -1.16
CA LEU A 22 -5.29 -17.37 -1.77
C LEU A 22 -6.34 -16.94 -0.76
N TYR A 23 -6.58 -17.74 0.28
CA TYR A 23 -7.56 -17.39 1.33
C TYR A 23 -7.08 -16.15 2.11
N ARG A 24 -5.81 -16.17 2.54
CA ARG A 24 -5.19 -15.03 3.22
C ARG A 24 -5.16 -13.78 2.34
N ILE A 25 -4.84 -13.93 1.05
CA ILE A 25 -4.83 -12.81 0.11
C ILE A 25 -6.24 -12.22 -0.03
N LYS A 26 -7.27 -13.06 -0.23
CA LYS A 26 -8.67 -12.63 -0.30
C LYS A 26 -9.10 -11.89 0.97
N ALA A 27 -8.81 -12.44 2.15
CA ALA A 27 -9.13 -11.80 3.42
C ALA A 27 -8.42 -10.45 3.62
N MET A 28 -7.17 -10.32 3.15
CA MET A 28 -6.43 -9.07 3.17
C MET A 28 -7.06 -8.02 2.24
N ILE A 29 -7.40 -8.41 1.01
CA ILE A 29 -8.05 -7.55 0.02
C ILE A 29 -9.45 -7.12 0.49
N GLU A 30 -10.24 -8.02 1.06
CA GLU A 30 -11.56 -7.70 1.60
C GLU A 30 -11.45 -6.66 2.73
N ARG A 31 -10.56 -6.91 3.70
CA ARG A 31 -10.34 -5.98 4.82
C ARG A 31 -9.88 -4.60 4.34
N LEU A 32 -8.92 -4.54 3.43
CA LEU A 32 -8.42 -3.25 2.93
C LEU A 32 -9.48 -2.50 2.12
N THR A 33 -10.31 -3.22 1.37
CA THR A 33 -11.42 -2.65 0.59
C THR A 33 -12.42 -1.99 1.52
N ASN A 34 -12.95 -2.75 2.50
CA ASN A 34 -13.90 -2.23 3.47
C ASN A 34 -13.35 -1.00 4.23
N ASN A 35 -12.08 -1.05 4.64
CA ASN A 35 -11.45 0.06 5.35
C ASN A 35 -11.32 1.31 4.47
N SER A 36 -10.77 1.15 3.26
CA SER A 36 -10.59 2.28 2.35
C SER A 36 -11.91 2.91 1.92
N GLU A 37 -12.97 2.12 1.72
CA GLU A 37 -14.32 2.61 1.42
C GLU A 37 -14.94 3.41 2.58
N PHE A 38 -14.69 3.00 3.82
CA PHE A 38 -15.14 3.75 4.98
C PHE A 38 -14.37 5.07 5.12
N ILE A 39 -13.04 5.00 5.05
CA ILE A 39 -12.16 6.15 5.28
C ILE A 39 -12.33 7.23 4.21
N THR A 40 -12.53 6.82 2.95
CA THR A 40 -12.79 7.77 1.84
C THR A 40 -14.10 8.53 1.95
N LYS A 41 -15.02 8.10 2.84
CA LYS A 41 -16.27 8.82 3.14
C LYS A 41 -16.15 9.83 4.27
N LEU A 42 -15.04 9.82 5.02
CA LEU A 42 -14.84 10.78 6.10
C LEU A 42 -14.64 12.19 5.54
N PRO A 43 -15.19 13.23 6.19
CA PRO A 43 -14.92 14.61 5.80
C PRO A 43 -13.43 14.91 6.00
N VAL A 44 -12.78 15.55 5.02
CA VAL A 44 -11.36 15.90 5.10
C VAL A 44 -11.19 17.22 5.83
N ARG A 45 -10.91 17.15 7.14
CA ARG A 45 -10.72 18.28 8.07
C ARG A 45 -9.57 17.98 9.03
N ALA A 46 -9.13 18.96 9.81
CA ALA A 46 -7.97 18.82 10.68
C ALA A 46 -8.09 17.61 11.62
N GLU A 47 -9.26 17.40 12.22
CA GLU A 47 -9.53 16.35 13.21
C GLU A 47 -9.55 14.94 12.61
N SER A 48 -9.74 14.82 11.30
CA SER A 48 -9.78 13.55 10.57
C SER A 48 -8.55 13.31 9.70
N SER A 49 -7.66 14.29 9.58
CA SER A 49 -6.50 14.20 8.67
C SER A 49 -5.60 13.03 9.03
N ASP A 50 -5.30 12.85 10.31
CA ASP A 50 -4.40 11.77 10.79
C ASP A 50 -4.95 10.38 10.51
N ILE A 51 -6.24 10.16 10.78
CA ILE A 51 -6.86 8.86 10.55
C ILE A 51 -7.01 8.59 9.05
N ILE A 52 -7.40 9.58 8.26
CA ILE A 52 -7.46 9.44 6.80
C ILE A 52 -6.09 9.08 6.25
N PHE A 53 -5.05 9.82 6.65
CA PHE A 53 -3.72 9.60 6.12
C PHE A 53 -3.17 8.22 6.47
N ARG A 54 -3.25 7.85 7.75
CA ARG A 54 -2.76 6.57 8.23
C ARG A 54 -3.47 5.40 7.58
N GLU A 55 -4.80 5.42 7.54
CA GLU A 55 -5.57 4.28 7.06
C GLU A 55 -5.44 4.09 5.55
N ILE A 56 -5.43 5.17 4.77
CA ILE A 56 -5.19 5.08 3.33
C ILE A 56 -3.75 4.62 3.04
N TYR A 57 -2.76 5.09 3.80
CA TYR A 57 -1.40 4.59 3.68
C TYR A 57 -1.32 3.08 3.92
N GLU A 58 -1.96 2.59 4.98
CA GLU A 58 -1.99 1.16 5.28
C GLU A 58 -2.70 0.36 4.19
N SER A 59 -3.79 0.86 3.62
CA SER A 59 -4.45 0.25 2.46
C SER A 59 -3.52 0.15 1.26
N ILE A 60 -2.80 1.23 0.92
CA ILE A 60 -1.82 1.22 -0.18
C ILE A 60 -0.71 0.20 0.09
N ARG A 61 -0.15 0.19 1.31
CA ARG A 61 0.88 -0.78 1.70
C ARG A 61 0.39 -2.22 1.60
N GLN A 62 -0.85 -2.49 2.01
CA GLN A 62 -1.46 -3.82 1.94
C GLN A 62 -1.70 -4.30 0.50
N LEU A 63 -1.93 -3.41 -0.46
CA LEU A 63 -1.92 -3.79 -1.88
C LEU A 63 -0.57 -4.37 -2.30
N GLY A 64 0.51 -3.77 -1.79
CA GLY A 64 1.87 -4.24 -1.99
C GLY A 64 2.12 -5.61 -1.36
N ASP A 65 1.66 -5.80 -0.12
CA ASP A 65 1.69 -7.10 0.54
C ASP A 65 0.97 -8.15 -0.27
N ALA A 66 -0.26 -7.87 -0.71
CA ALA A 66 -1.07 -8.80 -1.50
C ALA A 66 -0.35 -9.20 -2.79
N LYS A 67 0.32 -8.25 -3.48
CA LYS A 67 1.11 -8.55 -4.67
C LYS A 67 2.27 -9.49 -4.37
N TRP A 68 3.01 -9.28 -3.28
CA TRP A 68 4.08 -10.20 -2.88
C TRP A 68 3.56 -11.59 -2.53
N TRP A 69 2.43 -11.67 -1.81
CA TRP A 69 1.82 -12.94 -1.46
C TRP A 69 1.36 -13.72 -2.70
N LEU A 70 0.83 -13.04 -3.72
CA LEU A 70 0.51 -13.65 -5.01
C LEU A 70 1.74 -14.27 -5.70
N LEU A 71 2.92 -13.69 -5.48
CA LEU A 71 4.20 -14.16 -6.00
C LEU A 71 4.85 -15.25 -5.12
N GLY A 72 4.23 -15.65 -4.02
CA GLY A 72 4.79 -16.65 -3.08
C GLY A 72 5.81 -16.06 -2.10
N TYR A 73 5.70 -14.78 -1.75
CA TYR A 73 6.59 -14.14 -0.78
C TYR A 73 5.82 -13.31 0.24
N GLU A 74 6.35 -13.27 1.47
CA GLU A 74 5.89 -12.39 2.53
C GLU A 74 6.91 -11.24 2.70
N PRO A 75 6.51 -9.98 2.49
CA PRO A 75 7.37 -8.83 2.74
C PRO A 75 7.58 -8.60 4.23
N ARG A 76 8.80 -8.21 4.61
CA ARG A 76 9.20 -7.97 6.00
C ARG A 76 9.29 -6.50 6.36
N THR A 77 9.24 -5.61 5.38
CA THR A 77 9.34 -4.16 5.58
C THR A 77 8.33 -3.42 4.71
N HIS A 78 7.93 -2.24 5.17
CA HIS A 78 7.04 -1.36 4.42
C HIS A 78 7.63 -0.97 3.06
N ASP A 79 8.96 -0.80 3.00
CA ASP A 79 9.67 -0.44 1.77
C ASP A 79 9.46 -1.49 0.69
N VAL A 80 9.64 -2.77 1.03
CA VAL A 80 9.43 -3.86 0.09
C VAL A 80 7.98 -3.94 -0.37
N SER A 81 7.01 -3.73 0.54
CA SER A 81 5.59 -3.67 0.18
C SER A 81 5.29 -2.52 -0.77
N LEU A 82 5.85 -1.33 -0.55
CA LEU A 82 5.57 -0.17 -1.40
C LEU A 82 6.30 -0.22 -2.74
N ASP A 83 7.54 -0.71 -2.77
CA ASP A 83 8.37 -0.70 -3.98
C ASP A 83 7.80 -1.61 -5.07
N ILE A 84 7.18 -2.74 -4.73
CA ILE A 84 6.56 -3.60 -5.74
C ILE A 84 5.40 -2.93 -6.48
N LEU A 85 4.73 -1.94 -5.87
CA LEU A 85 3.66 -1.21 -6.53
C LEU A 85 4.20 -0.40 -7.71
N LYS A 86 5.45 0.10 -7.62
CA LYS A 86 6.13 0.85 -8.68
C LYS A 86 6.42 -0.02 -9.91
N GLU A 87 6.33 -1.35 -9.79
CA GLU A 87 6.51 -2.29 -10.89
C GLU A 87 5.21 -2.59 -11.64
N LEU A 88 4.05 -2.17 -11.11
CA LEU A 88 2.75 -2.42 -11.74
C LEU A 88 2.53 -1.50 -12.94
N GLU A 89 1.82 -2.02 -13.95
CA GLU A 89 1.40 -1.24 -15.11
C GLU A 89 0.01 -0.66 -14.83
N ILE A 90 -0.03 0.62 -14.50
CA ILE A 90 -1.25 1.39 -14.22
C ILE A 90 -1.19 2.75 -14.90
N LYS A 91 -2.34 3.37 -15.16
CA LYS A 91 -2.43 4.63 -15.92
C LYS A 91 -1.57 5.76 -15.33
N ASN A 92 -1.64 5.97 -14.01
CA ASN A 92 -0.99 7.08 -13.32
C ASN A 92 0.29 6.67 -12.56
N LYS A 93 1.03 5.68 -13.07
CA LYS A 93 2.20 5.06 -12.43
C LYS A 93 3.22 6.05 -11.86
N VAL A 94 3.42 7.20 -12.52
CA VAL A 94 4.36 8.25 -12.08
C VAL A 94 4.06 8.77 -10.66
N LYS A 95 2.78 8.76 -10.22
CA LYS A 95 2.40 9.22 -8.88
C LYS A 95 2.94 8.29 -7.77
N LEU A 96 3.25 7.04 -8.09
CA LEU A 96 3.85 6.09 -7.14
C LEU A 96 5.28 6.47 -6.73
N ASN A 97 5.94 7.40 -7.44
CA ASN A 97 7.22 7.95 -7.02
C ASN A 97 7.13 8.75 -5.70
N ASN A 98 5.91 9.18 -5.32
CA ASN A 98 5.68 9.91 -4.07
C ASN A 98 5.61 9.00 -2.83
N LEU A 99 5.59 7.67 -2.98
CA LEU A 99 5.42 6.71 -1.88
C LEU A 99 6.49 6.87 -0.80
N ASP A 100 7.72 7.21 -1.15
CA ASP A 100 8.80 7.43 -0.17
C ASP A 100 8.57 8.66 0.70
N ARG A 101 8.00 9.74 0.13
CA ARG A 101 7.62 10.93 0.91
C ARG A 101 6.43 10.63 1.80
N ILE A 102 5.41 9.93 1.29
CA ILE A 102 4.22 9.55 2.05
C ILE A 102 4.58 8.63 3.23
N LYS A 103 5.51 7.69 3.01
CA LYS A 103 6.06 6.84 4.07
C LYS A 103 6.71 7.65 5.20
N LYS A 104 7.47 8.71 4.86
CA LYS A 104 8.08 9.60 5.87
C LYS A 104 7.00 10.31 6.69
N ILE A 105 5.96 10.84 6.04
CA ILE A 105 4.83 11.48 6.74
C ILE A 105 4.15 10.49 7.70
N ARG A 106 3.88 9.25 7.25
CA ARG A 106 3.30 8.22 8.13
C ARG A 106 4.22 7.86 9.30
N HIS A 107 5.53 7.84 9.07
CA HIS A 107 6.52 7.60 10.13
C HIS A 107 6.50 8.73 11.16
N ASP A 108 6.49 9.99 10.72
CA ASP A 108 6.42 11.16 11.60
C ASP A 108 5.11 11.18 12.41
N LEU A 109 3.98 10.86 11.77
CA LEU A 109 2.68 10.71 12.42
C LEU A 109 2.70 9.65 13.53
N ASN A 110 3.23 8.45 13.24
CA ASN A 110 3.15 7.32 14.16
C ASN A 110 4.21 7.35 15.26
N TYR A 111 5.40 7.89 15.01
CA TYR A 111 6.55 7.74 15.90
C TYR A 111 7.09 9.06 16.45
N ARG A 112 6.71 10.22 15.87
CA ARG A 112 7.19 11.52 16.32
C ARG A 112 6.09 12.42 16.88
N GLY A 113 4.83 11.96 16.86
CA GLY A 113 3.68 12.75 17.31
C GLY A 113 3.40 13.97 16.44
N ILE A 114 3.93 14.00 15.21
CA ILE A 114 3.72 15.10 14.27
C ILE A 114 2.45 14.79 13.48
N GLY A 115 1.37 15.51 13.79
CA GLY A 115 0.09 15.38 13.07
C GLY A 115 0.22 15.72 11.58
N THR A 116 -0.77 15.29 10.81
CA THR A 116 -0.90 15.60 9.39
C THR A 116 -1.78 16.83 9.17
N ILE A 117 -1.46 17.58 8.13
CA ILE A 117 -2.31 18.69 7.68
C ILE A 117 -3.35 18.19 6.66
N VAL A 118 -4.42 18.97 6.49
CA VAL A 118 -5.53 18.67 5.57
C VAL A 118 -5.03 18.39 4.15
N GLU A 119 -4.01 19.10 3.70
CA GLU A 119 -3.40 18.96 2.38
C GLU A 119 -2.73 17.59 2.19
N GLN A 120 -2.08 17.05 3.23
CA GLN A 120 -1.48 15.71 3.18
C GLN A 120 -2.56 14.63 3.12
N ALA A 121 -3.65 14.79 3.87
CA ALA A 121 -4.80 13.89 3.82
C ALA A 121 -5.48 13.92 2.43
N LYS A 122 -5.62 15.09 1.81
CA LYS A 122 -6.10 15.22 0.42
C LYS A 122 -5.16 14.53 -0.56
N GLU A 123 -3.86 14.75 -0.42
CA GLU A 123 -2.85 14.20 -1.32
C GLU A 123 -2.87 12.66 -1.33
N ILE A 124 -2.96 12.02 -0.17
CA ILE A 124 -2.97 10.56 -0.12
C ILE A 124 -4.31 9.97 -0.60
N LEU A 125 -5.43 10.68 -0.41
CA LEU A 125 -6.71 10.32 -1.02
C LEU A 125 -6.66 10.43 -2.55
N GLU A 126 -6.00 11.46 -3.09
CA GLU A 126 -5.76 11.59 -4.52
C GLU A 126 -4.94 10.41 -5.05
N LEU A 127 -3.84 10.05 -4.38
CA LEU A 127 -3.04 8.88 -4.74
C LEU A 127 -3.87 7.57 -4.70
N TRP A 128 -4.74 7.42 -3.69
CA TRP A 128 -5.64 6.26 -3.61
C TRP A 128 -6.60 6.21 -4.80
N ASN A 129 -7.21 7.34 -5.16
CA ASN A 129 -8.15 7.41 -6.27
C ASN A 129 -7.47 7.16 -7.62
N ASP A 130 -6.27 7.71 -7.83
CA ASP A 130 -5.58 7.65 -9.11
C ASP A 130 -4.76 6.37 -9.32
N CYS A 131 -4.39 5.69 -8.25
CA CYS A 131 -3.53 4.50 -8.32
C CYS A 131 -4.10 3.34 -7.50
N GLY A 132 -4.44 3.57 -6.23
CA GLY A 132 -4.87 2.52 -5.30
C GLY A 132 -6.06 1.71 -5.80
N LYS A 133 -7.09 2.37 -6.33
CA LYS A 133 -8.29 1.72 -6.89
C LYS A 133 -7.99 0.86 -8.14
N GLU A 134 -7.14 1.35 -9.03
CA GLU A 134 -6.73 0.60 -10.23
C GLU A 134 -5.90 -0.63 -9.85
N ILE A 135 -4.95 -0.46 -8.92
CA ILE A 135 -4.15 -1.57 -8.38
C ILE A 135 -5.06 -2.62 -7.74
N LEU A 136 -6.00 -2.20 -6.90
CA LEU A 136 -6.98 -3.09 -6.27
C LEU A 136 -7.76 -3.89 -7.32
N SER A 137 -8.28 -3.23 -8.35
CA SER A 137 -9.00 -3.89 -9.45
C SER A 137 -8.13 -4.91 -10.18
N ASN A 138 -6.87 -4.57 -10.46
CA ASN A 138 -5.93 -5.49 -11.12
C ASN A 138 -5.62 -6.71 -10.24
N LEU A 139 -5.40 -6.51 -8.93
CA LEU A 139 -5.14 -7.62 -8.00
C LEU A 139 -6.34 -8.55 -7.86
N LEU A 140 -7.57 -8.02 -7.82
CA LEU A 140 -8.78 -8.83 -7.79
C LEU A 140 -8.86 -9.79 -9.00
N LYS A 141 -8.53 -9.31 -10.20
CA LYS A 141 -8.47 -10.13 -11.42
C LYS A 141 -7.38 -11.21 -11.39
N GLU A 142 -6.32 -11.03 -10.61
CA GLU A 142 -5.25 -12.04 -10.44
C GLU A 142 -5.61 -13.13 -9.41
N ILE A 143 -6.65 -12.88 -8.61
CA ILE A 143 -7.10 -13.76 -7.52
C ILE A 143 -8.31 -14.62 -7.95
N GLU A 144 -9.10 -14.15 -8.91
CA GLU A 144 -10.17 -14.90 -9.59
C GLU A 144 -9.61 -16.04 -10.46
#